data_AF-A0A7R9VF23-F1
#
_entry.id   AF-A0A7R9VF23-F1
#
_cell.length_a   1.000
_cell.length_b   1.000
_cell.length_c   1.000
_cell.angle_alpha   90.00
_cell.angle_beta   90.00
_cell.angle_gamma   90.00
#
_symmetry.space_group_name_H-M   'P 1'
#
loop_
_entity.id
_entity.type
_entity.pdbx_description
1 polymer ?
#
loop_
_entity_poly.entity_id
_entity_poly.type
_entity_poly.pdbx_seq_one_letter_code
_entity_poly.pdbx_strand_id
1 'polypeptide(L)'
;EYLGAANARVKQLLYVMNPSKLRATEFLVNFHEERGDKIIVFSDLVYSLKIYADMLKRPLICGETPEWERQAILGTFRATDHLRTICISKVGDTSIDLPE
;
A
#
# COMPACT_ATOMS: atom_id res chain seq x y z
N GLU A 1 -23.60 5.60 8.27
CA GLU A 1 -22.98 4.26 8.30
C GLU A 1 -22.00 4.08 9.46
N TYR A 2 -20.86 4.80 9.51
CA TYR A 2 -19.85 4.64 10.57
C TYR A 2 -20.40 4.75 12.01
N LEU A 3 -21.19 5.79 12.30
CA LEU A 3 -21.78 6.01 13.64
C LEU A 3 -22.80 4.93 14.03
N GLY A 4 -23.43 4.27 13.06
CA GLY A 4 -24.44 3.22 13.28
C GLY A 4 -23.86 1.81 13.35
N ALA A 5 -22.58 1.60 13.04
CA ALA A 5 -21.95 0.30 13.15
C ALA A 5 -21.69 -0.06 14.62
N ALA A 6 -22.16 -1.22 15.09
CA ALA A 6 -21.83 -1.70 16.44
C ALA A 6 -20.46 -2.39 16.51
N ASN A 7 -20.00 -2.96 15.39
CA ASN A 7 -18.77 -3.75 15.31
C ASN A 7 -17.54 -2.86 15.02
N ALA A 8 -16.53 -2.93 15.89
CA ALA A 8 -15.27 -2.21 15.76
C ALA A 8 -14.52 -2.51 14.44
N ARG A 9 -14.55 -3.76 13.95
CA ARG A 9 -13.92 -4.13 12.66
C ARG A 9 -14.62 -3.50 11.46
N VAL A 10 -15.95 -3.40 11.52
CA VAL A 10 -16.74 -2.73 10.47
C VAL A 10 -16.45 -1.23 10.48
N LYS A 11 -16.40 -0.60 11.67
CA LYS A 11 -15.96 0.80 11.82
C LYS A 11 -14.58 1.02 11.22
N GLN A 12 -13.64 0.12 11.49
CA GLN A 12 -12.29 0.16 10.94
C GLN A 12 -12.31 0.15 9.41
N LEU A 13 -13.02 -0.81 8.82
CA LEU A 13 -13.15 -0.90 7.37
C LEU A 13 -13.74 0.37 6.78
N LEU A 14 -14.80 0.91 7.37
CA LEU A 14 -15.48 2.12 6.88
C LEU A 14 -14.55 3.35 6.85
N TYR A 15 -13.72 3.58 7.87
CA TYR A 15 -12.82 4.74 7.85
C TYR A 15 -11.56 4.53 7.00
N VAL A 16 -11.15 3.28 6.74
CA VAL A 16 -10.03 2.98 5.85
C VAL A 16 -10.46 3.05 4.39
N MET A 17 -11.66 2.56 4.09
CA MET A 17 -12.27 2.59 2.76
C MET A 17 -13.01 3.90 2.45
N ASN A 18 -12.70 4.99 3.16
CA ASN A 18 -13.30 6.29 2.89
C ASN A 18 -12.88 6.75 1.47
N PRO A 19 -13.81 7.07 0.56
CA PRO A 19 -13.48 7.51 -0.80
C PRO A 19 -12.60 8.75 -0.86
N SER A 20 -12.69 9.64 0.13
CA SER A 20 -11.80 10.81 0.22
C SER A 20 -10.37 10.43 0.57
N LYS A 21 -10.15 9.38 1.36
CA LYS A 21 -8.80 8.85 1.61
C LYS A 21 -8.21 8.23 0.36
N LEU A 22 -9.00 7.44 -0.38
CA LEU A 22 -8.57 6.87 -1.66
C LEU A 22 -8.11 7.95 -2.64
N ARG A 23 -8.92 8.99 -2.84
CA ARG A 23 -8.56 10.13 -3.71
C ARG A 23 -7.31 10.87 -3.22
N ALA A 24 -7.18 11.08 -1.92
CA ALA A 24 -6.00 11.71 -1.35
C ALA A 24 -4.73 10.86 -1.55
N THR A 25 -4.82 9.55 -1.35
CA THR A 25 -3.71 8.63 -1.59
C THR A 25 -3.30 8.63 -3.06
N GLU A 26 -4.25 8.54 -4.00
CA GLU A 26 -3.96 8.62 -5.43
C GLU A 26 -3.28 9.95 -5.80
N PHE A 27 -3.81 11.07 -5.31
CA PHE A 27 -3.21 12.38 -5.53
C PHE A 27 -1.77 12.45 -5.02
N LEU A 28 -1.52 12.00 -3.79
CA LEU A 28 -0.18 12.02 -3.20
C LEU A 28 0.79 11.11 -3.95
N VAL A 29 0.34 9.91 -4.35
CA VAL A 29 1.14 8.98 -5.16
C VAL A 29 1.56 9.66 -6.46
N ASN A 30 0.60 10.21 -7.21
CA ASN A 30 0.90 10.86 -8.49
C ASN A 30 1.82 12.08 -8.31
N PHE A 31 1.53 12.92 -7.32
CA PHE A 31 2.31 14.13 -7.04
C PHE A 31 3.78 13.82 -6.72
N HIS A 32 4.04 12.77 -5.95
CA HIS A 32 5.40 12.35 -5.60
C HIS A 32 6.08 11.54 -6.72
N GLU A 33 5.35 10.75 -7.49
CA GLU A 33 5.89 10.04 -8.66
C GLU A 33 6.36 11.02 -9.75
N GLU A 34 5.61 12.12 -9.97
CA GLU A 34 5.97 13.21 -10.90
C GLU A 34 7.29 13.90 -10.50
N ARG A 35 7.58 13.95 -9.20
CA ARG A 35 8.82 14.53 -8.65
C ARG A 35 10.01 13.57 -8.67
N GLY A 36 9.76 12.28 -8.96
CA GLY A 36 10.77 11.24 -8.92
C GLY A 36 11.00 10.64 -7.53
N ASP A 37 10.12 10.89 -6.57
CA ASP A 37 10.23 10.33 -5.23
C ASP A 37 9.83 8.84 -5.23
N LYS A 38 10.42 8.05 -4.33
CA LYS A 38 9.99 6.68 -4.04
C LYS A 38 8.94 6.68 -2.93
N ILE A 39 7.92 5.86 -3.09
CA ILE A 39 6.71 5.90 -2.27
C ILE A 39 6.38 4.49 -1.78
N ILE A 40 6.05 4.41 -0.50
CA ILE A 40 5.55 3.19 0.12
C ILE A 40 4.16 3.48 0.69
N VAL A 41 3.16 2.80 0.15
CA VAL A 41 1.80 2.84 0.67
C VAL A 41 1.63 1.70 1.67
N PHE A 42 1.50 2.04 2.95
CA PHE A 42 1.40 1.08 4.03
C PHE A 42 -0.03 0.94 4.57
N SER A 43 -0.45 -0.29 4.89
CA SER A 43 -1.68 -0.54 5.65
C SER A 43 -1.63 -1.83 6.46
N ASP A 44 -2.12 -1.78 7.70
CA ASP A 44 -2.28 -2.95 8.56
C ASP A 44 -3.36 -3.92 8.07
N LEU A 45 -4.35 -3.43 7.31
CA LEU A 45 -5.48 -4.22 6.84
C LEU A 45 -5.24 -4.68 5.40
N VAL A 46 -4.80 -5.94 5.25
CA VAL A 46 -4.53 -6.58 3.95
C VAL A 46 -5.69 -6.45 2.97
N TYR A 47 -6.94 -6.60 3.43
CA TYR A 47 -8.12 -6.44 2.58
C TYR A 47 -8.20 -5.05 1.94
N SER A 48 -8.04 -3.99 2.74
CA SER A 48 -8.03 -2.62 2.21
C SER A 48 -6.83 -2.40 1.29
N LEU A 49 -5.65 -2.89 1.67
CA LEU A 49 -4.43 -2.70 0.90
C LEU A 49 -4.51 -3.34 -0.49
N LYS A 50 -5.17 -4.50 -0.62
CA LYS A 50 -5.45 -5.15 -1.91
C LYS A 50 -6.27 -4.23 -2.82
N ILE A 51 -7.29 -3.57 -2.28
CA ILE A 51 -8.13 -2.64 -3.06
C ILE A 51 -7.34 -1.39 -3.46
N TYR A 52 -6.56 -0.82 -2.54
CA TYR A 52 -5.71 0.34 -2.84
C TYR A 52 -4.68 -0.01 -3.92
N ALA A 53 -4.01 -1.16 -3.82
CA ALA A 53 -3.01 -1.61 -4.79
C ALA A 53 -3.60 -1.84 -6.18
N ASP A 54 -4.80 -2.44 -6.26
CA ASP A 54 -5.52 -2.64 -7.53
C ASP A 54 -5.94 -1.31 -8.17
N MET A 55 -6.50 -0.38 -7.38
CA MET A 55 -6.89 0.94 -7.85
C MET A 55 -5.69 1.76 -8.33
N LEU A 56 -4.59 1.76 -7.57
CA LEU A 56 -3.36 2.47 -7.93
C LEU A 56 -2.58 1.74 -9.03
N LYS A 57 -2.93 0.48 -9.33
CA LYS A 57 -2.16 -0.41 -10.22
C LYS A 57 -0.69 -0.47 -9.82
N ARG A 58 -0.42 -0.71 -8.54
CA ARG A 58 0.93 -0.81 -7.97
C ARG A 58 1.14 -2.17 -7.31
N PRO A 59 2.38 -2.72 -7.31
CA PRO A 59 2.67 -4.02 -6.72
C PRO A 59 2.34 -4.07 -5.22
N LEU A 60 1.90 -5.23 -4.75
CA LEU A 60 1.52 -5.50 -3.37
C LEU A 60 2.43 -6.56 -2.74
N ILE A 61 3.00 -6.24 -1.58
CA ILE A 61 3.69 -7.18 -0.72
C ILE A 61 2.85 -7.39 0.54
N CYS A 62 2.40 -8.64 0.74
CA CYS A 62 1.68 -9.06 1.93
C CYS A 62 2.20 -10.40 2.46
N GLY A 63 1.57 -10.96 3.50
CA GLY A 63 1.98 -12.25 4.07
C GLY A 63 1.77 -13.44 3.13
N GLU A 64 0.91 -13.30 2.12
CA GLU A 64 0.66 -14.33 1.10
C GLU A 64 1.64 -14.24 -0.08
N THR A 65 2.38 -13.13 -0.20
CA THR A 65 3.34 -12.92 -1.31
C THR A 65 4.55 -13.84 -1.11
N PRO A 66 4.83 -14.75 -2.06
CA PRO A 66 5.96 -15.66 -1.97
C PRO A 66 7.29 -14.90 -1.97
N GLU A 67 8.30 -15.47 -1.32
CA GLU A 67 9.56 -14.76 -1.05
C GLU A 67 10.30 -14.34 -2.32
N TRP A 68 10.30 -15.17 -3.37
CA TRP A 68 10.94 -14.83 -4.65
C TRP A 68 10.29 -13.60 -5.32
N GLU A 69 8.97 -13.47 -5.23
CA GLU A 69 8.22 -12.33 -5.79
C GLU A 69 8.48 -11.07 -4.96
N ARG A 70 8.50 -11.21 -3.62
CA ARG A 70 8.88 -10.13 -2.70
C ARG A 70 10.25 -9.56 -3.06
N GLN A 71 11.26 -10.43 -3.21
CA GLN A 71 12.62 -10.02 -3.56
C GLN A 71 12.70 -9.36 -4.94
N ALA A 72 11.93 -9.84 -5.92
CA ALA A 72 11.86 -9.23 -7.25
C ALA A 72 11.25 -7.82 -7.21
N ILE A 73 10.13 -7.63 -6.49
CA ILE A 73 9.48 -6.32 -6.32
C ILE A 73 10.42 -5.35 -5.59
N LEU A 74 10.99 -5.76 -4.44
CA LEU A 74 11.90 -4.92 -3.65
C LEU A 74 13.19 -4.60 -4.42
N GLY A 75 13.75 -5.57 -5.14
CA GLY A 75 14.93 -5.38 -5.98
C GLY A 75 14.68 -4.34 -7.08
N THR A 76 13.54 -4.44 -7.78
CA THR A 76 13.16 -3.49 -8.82
C THR A 76 12.91 -2.09 -8.25
N PHE A 77 12.21 -2.01 -7.11
CA PHE A 77 11.94 -0.76 -6.40
C PHE A 77 13.22 -0.07 -5.91
N ARG A 78 14.24 -0.82 -5.49
CA ARG A 78 15.53 -0.26 -5.05
C ARG A 78 16.43 0.15 -6.22
N ALA A 79 16.57 -0.73 -7.21
CA ALA A 79 17.57 -0.59 -8.26
C ALA A 79 17.13 0.28 -9.45
N THR A 80 15.83 0.49 -9.64
CA THR A 80 15.30 1.15 -10.84
C THR A 80 14.29 2.23 -10.50
N ASP A 81 14.15 3.20 -11.41
CA ASP A 81 13.10 4.22 -11.35
C ASP A 81 11.82 3.82 -12.09
N HIS A 82 11.78 2.62 -12.67
CA HIS A 82 10.60 2.10 -13.35
C HIS A 82 9.47 1.73 -12.39
N LEU A 83 9.82 1.40 -11.15
CA LEU A 83 8.88 1.11 -10.08
C LEU A 83 9.17 2.03 -8.89
N ARG A 84 8.40 3.12 -8.80
CA ARG A 84 8.56 4.12 -7.74
C ARG A 84 7.58 3.96 -6.58
N THR A 85 6.51 3.19 -6.75
CA THR A 85 5.48 3.01 -5.73
C THR A 85 5.19 1.54 -5.49
N ILE A 86 5.21 1.13 -4.22
CA ILE A 86 4.83 -0.21 -3.78
C ILE A 86 3.85 -0.13 -2.60
N CYS A 87 2.99 -1.16 -2.48
CA CYS A 87 2.05 -1.32 -1.39
C CYS A 87 2.54 -2.42 -0.42
N ILE A 88 2.63 -2.14 0.87
CA ILE A 88 3.20 -3.06 1.87
C ILE A 88 2.24 -3.23 3.05
N SER A 89 1.97 -4.47 3.46
CA SER A 89 1.22 -4.75 4.68
C SER A 89 2.13 -4.85 5.90
N LYS A 90 1.57 -4.83 7.11
CA LYS A 90 2.31 -5.06 8.36
C LYS A 90 3.23 -6.29 8.34
N VAL A 91 2.80 -7.39 7.71
CA VAL A 91 3.59 -8.62 7.57
C VAL A 91 4.65 -8.49 6.46
N GLY A 92 4.41 -7.60 5.50
CA GLY A 92 5.41 -7.21 4.51
C GLY A 92 6.53 -6.36 5.11
N ASP A 93 6.19 -5.49 6.05
CA ASP A 93 7.09 -4.52 6.69
C ASP A 93 8.18 -5.17 7.54
N THR A 94 7.87 -6.26 8.26
CA THR A 94 8.84 -7.00 9.10
C THR A 94 10.02 -7.61 8.35
N SER A 95 10.00 -7.60 7.01
CA SER A 95 11.06 -8.13 6.13
C SER A 95 11.81 -7.04 5.37
N ILE A 96 11.48 -5.77 5.60
CA ILE A 96 11.96 -4.64 4.82
C ILE A 96 12.98 -3.86 5.64
N ASP A 97 14.23 -4.34 5.63
CA ASP A 97 15.39 -3.47 5.88
C ASP A 97 15.58 -2.61 4.62
N LEU A 98 14.87 -1.49 4.53
CA LEU A 98 15.13 -0.47 3.51
C LEU A 98 16.37 0.34 3.92
N PRO A 99 17.45 0.36 3.11
CA PRO A 99 18.42 1.44 3.23
C PRO A 99 17.72 2.77 2.87
N GLU A 100 18.05 3.82 3.62
CA GLU A 100 17.57 5.20 3.42
C GLU A 100 17.67 5.68 1.96
#